data_AF-A0A162I5J6-F1
#
_entry.id   AF-A0A162I5J6-F1
#
_cell.length_a   1.000
_cell.length_b   1.000
_cell.length_c   1.000
_cell.angle_alpha   90.00
_cell.angle_beta   90.00
_cell.angle_gamma   90.00
#
_symmetry.space_group_name_H-M   'P 1'
#
loop_
_entity.id
_entity.type
_entity.pdbx_description
1 polymer ?
#
loop_
_entity_poly.entity_id
_entity_poly.type
_entity_poly.pdbx_seq_one_letter_code
_entity_poly.pdbx_strand_id
1 'polypeptide(L)'
;MAPKGKPGLEEAENMLLNVAADEGRDVLTLSEKEEEVLRLYDLLEEQRLERALLLQDYNETSPDSNVDEAIEKAQKELLEAKSLYEVTKNATQMLLMTDPSVRAVHSSSVTPAERKLLHLLNRRDILSMVHQTLENSRLSCIKSLSDAEVENIELIAKNRELVQSVLELVHDEKPWREEITDEKSRSQIEKLESEKETTKARYVTMKRIISAIIVASGVDWAADERLTELVLDDEEDH
;
A
#
# COMPACT_ATOMS: atom_id res chain seq x y z
N MET A 1 -15.92 -3.51 -24.63
CA MET A 1 -15.98 -2.08 -24.23
C MET A 1 -14.83 -1.79 -23.29
N ALA A 2 -13.86 -0.96 -23.71
CA ALA A 2 -12.73 -0.58 -22.88
C ALA A 2 -13.12 0.57 -21.93
N PRO A 3 -12.69 0.56 -20.65
CA PRO A 3 -12.96 1.66 -19.75
C PRO A 3 -12.19 2.89 -20.24
N LYS A 4 -12.93 3.98 -20.51
CA LYS A 4 -12.37 5.27 -20.90
C LYS A 4 -11.47 5.78 -19.79
N GLY A 5 -10.16 5.80 -20.04
CA GLY A 5 -9.19 6.53 -19.22
C GLY A 5 -9.61 8.00 -19.11
N LYS A 6 -9.59 8.53 -17.89
CA LYS A 6 -9.94 9.92 -17.60
C LYS A 6 -8.97 10.85 -18.34
N PRO A 7 -9.45 11.82 -19.14
CA PRO A 7 -8.58 12.78 -19.82
C PRO A 7 -8.26 13.89 -18.81
N GLY A 8 -7.00 13.94 -18.33
CA GLY A 8 -6.56 15.04 -17.47
C GLY A 8 -5.34 14.77 -16.58
N LEU A 9 -4.88 13.52 -16.45
CA LEU A 9 -3.71 13.19 -15.63
C LEU A 9 -2.37 13.22 -16.38
N GLU A 10 -2.34 13.18 -17.71
CA GLU A 10 -1.08 13.04 -18.46
C GLU A 10 -0.19 14.29 -18.44
N GLU A 11 -0.73 15.51 -18.46
CA GLU A 11 0.10 16.72 -18.59
C GLU A 11 0.87 17.06 -17.31
N ALA A 12 0.21 16.98 -16.15
CA ALA A 12 0.84 17.23 -14.86
C ALA A 12 1.85 16.13 -14.52
N GLU A 13 1.52 14.86 -14.76
CA GLU A 13 2.44 13.74 -14.56
C GLU A 13 3.66 13.83 -15.49
N ASN A 14 3.47 14.23 -16.75
CA ASN A 14 4.57 14.46 -17.68
C ASN A 14 5.44 15.66 -17.27
N MET A 15 4.86 16.72 -16.71
CA MET A 15 5.65 17.83 -16.14
C MET A 15 6.48 17.38 -14.94
N LEU A 16 5.93 16.52 -14.07
CA LEU A 16 6.66 15.96 -12.94
C LEU A 16 7.76 15.00 -13.37
N LEU A 17 7.52 14.17 -14.39
CA LEU A 17 8.52 13.32 -15.01
C LEU A 17 9.65 14.16 -15.64
N ASN A 18 9.33 15.27 -16.31
CA ASN A 18 10.34 16.17 -16.86
C ASN A 18 11.14 16.88 -15.77
N VAL A 19 10.51 17.27 -14.66
CA VAL A 19 11.21 17.82 -13.48
C VAL A 19 12.08 16.75 -12.84
N ALA A 20 11.67 15.48 -12.82
CA ALA A 20 12.44 14.36 -12.27
C ALA A 20 13.53 13.83 -13.22
N ALA A 21 13.43 14.04 -14.54
CA ALA A 21 14.36 13.53 -15.54
C ALA A 21 15.49 14.51 -15.91
N ASP A 22 15.51 15.74 -15.36
CA ASP A 22 16.55 16.74 -15.60
C ASP A 22 17.84 16.42 -14.81
N GLU A 23 18.35 15.18 -14.91
CA GLU A 23 19.55 14.67 -14.22
C GLU A 23 20.83 15.41 -14.63
N GLY A 24 20.87 15.95 -15.85
CA GLY A 24 22.04 16.64 -16.41
C GLY A 24 22.37 17.98 -15.76
N ARG A 25 21.47 18.54 -14.94
CA ARG A 25 21.69 19.79 -14.18
C ARG A 25 21.94 19.56 -12.69
N ASP A 26 21.83 18.31 -12.24
CA ASP A 26 21.87 17.93 -10.82
C ASP A 26 23.27 17.57 -10.31
N VAL A 27 24.23 17.34 -11.20
CA VAL A 27 25.61 17.08 -10.80
C VAL A 27 26.25 18.42 -10.44
N LEU A 28 26.29 18.70 -9.13
CA LEU A 28 27.19 19.72 -8.59
C LEU A 28 28.63 19.28 -8.89
N THR A 29 29.15 19.72 -10.03
CA THR A 29 30.57 19.58 -10.33
C THR A 29 31.34 20.46 -9.36
N LEU A 30 31.87 19.84 -8.31
CA LEU A 30 32.75 20.52 -7.36
C LEU A 30 34.01 20.96 -8.10
N SER A 31 34.49 22.15 -7.75
CA SER A 31 35.82 22.59 -8.17
C SER A 31 36.87 21.70 -7.51
N GLU A 32 38.03 21.48 -8.15
CA GLU A 32 39.14 20.71 -7.57
C GLU A 32 39.52 21.20 -6.16
N LYS A 33 39.42 22.52 -5.93
CA LYS A 33 39.65 23.13 -4.62
C LYS A 33 38.59 22.78 -3.58
N GLU A 34 37.33 22.66 -4.00
CA GLU A 34 36.22 22.28 -3.12
C GLU A 34 36.35 20.82 -2.71
N GLU A 35 36.73 19.93 -3.65
CA GLU A 35 37.04 18.53 -3.34
C GLU A 35 38.26 18.38 -2.42
N GLU A 36 39.27 19.23 -2.59
CA GLU A 36 40.43 19.27 -1.68
C GLU A 36 40.02 19.72 -0.27
N VAL A 37 39.19 20.76 -0.14
CA VAL A 37 38.70 21.24 1.15
C VAL A 37 37.88 20.17 1.87
N LEU A 38 37.02 19.44 1.17
CA LEU A 38 36.24 18.33 1.76
C LEU A 38 37.16 17.19 2.24
N ARG A 39 38.14 16.79 1.43
CA ARG A 39 39.13 15.78 1.83
C ARG A 39 39.92 16.21 3.07
N LEU A 40 40.32 17.49 3.15
CA LEU A 40 41.01 18.03 4.32
C LEU A 40 40.12 18.07 5.56
N TYR A 41 38.82 18.34 5.40
CA TYR A 41 37.86 18.29 6.49
C TYR A 41 37.72 16.86 7.05
N ASP A 42 37.55 15.86 6.17
CA ASP A 42 37.45 14.46 6.57
C ASP A 42 38.70 13.99 7.31
N LEU A 43 39.88 14.32 6.78
CA LEU A 43 41.17 13.99 7.40
C LEU A 43 41.35 14.68 8.76
N LEU A 44 40.84 15.90 8.92
CA LEU A 44 40.90 16.63 10.17
C LEU A 44 39.97 16.01 11.24
N GLU A 45 38.79 15.54 10.85
CA GLU A 45 37.89 14.81 11.74
C GLU A 45 38.47 13.45 12.16
N GLU A 46 39.09 12.72 11.24
CA GLU A 46 39.80 11.47 11.55
C GLU A 46 40.93 11.70 12.57
N GLN A 47 41.78 12.71 12.35
CA GLN A 47 42.84 13.06 13.30
C GLN A 47 42.31 13.52 14.66
N ARG A 48 41.15 14.17 14.71
CA ARG A 48 40.50 14.55 15.99
C ARG A 48 40.07 13.31 16.75
N LEU A 49 39.52 12.32 16.06
CA LEU A 49 39.11 11.05 16.65
C LEU A 49 40.32 10.26 17.16
N GLU A 50 41.40 10.15 16.36
CA GLU A 50 42.65 9.50 16.80
C GLU A 50 43.23 10.14 18.06
N ARG A 51 43.27 11.48 18.13
CA ARG A 51 43.73 12.18 19.34
C ARG A 51 42.84 11.91 20.55
N ALA A 52 41.51 11.86 20.35
CA ALA A 52 40.58 11.57 21.43
C ALA A 52 40.82 10.15 22.00
N LEU A 53 41.04 9.15 21.13
CA LEU A 53 41.37 7.79 21.54
C LEU A 53 42.70 7.71 22.29
N LEU A 54 43.76 8.34 21.77
CA LEU A 54 45.09 8.34 22.42
C LEU A 54 45.10 9.02 23.79
N LEU A 55 44.28 10.07 23.98
CA LEU A 55 44.13 10.75 25.27
C LEU A 55 43.34 9.91 26.28
N GLN A 56 42.41 9.09 25.83
CA GLN A 56 41.65 8.17 26.68
C GLN A 56 42.54 7.04 27.22
N ASP A 57 43.34 6.39 26.35
CA ASP A 57 44.24 5.28 26.73
C ASP A 57 45.26 5.71 27.80
N TYR A 58 45.66 6.98 27.82
CA TYR A 58 46.60 7.50 28.82
C TYR A 58 45.98 7.64 30.22
N ASN A 59 44.66 7.74 30.33
CA ASN A 59 43.96 8.04 31.59
C ASN A 59 43.48 6.78 32.35
N GLU A 60 43.55 5.59 31.74
CA GLU A 60 43.03 4.33 32.31
C GLU A 60 44.02 3.60 33.25
N THR A 61 45.23 4.12 33.48
CA THR A 61 46.21 3.45 34.35
C THR A 61 46.25 4.06 35.76
N SER A 62 45.17 3.89 36.54
CA SER A 62 45.21 4.11 37.99
C SER A 62 44.66 2.86 38.72
N PRO A 63 45.51 2.12 39.47
CA PRO A 63 45.19 0.73 39.86
C PRO A 63 44.34 0.58 41.13
N ASP A 64 43.78 1.65 41.72
CA ASP A 64 43.29 1.63 43.12
C ASP A 64 41.82 2.04 43.35
N SER A 65 40.98 2.10 42.31
CA SER A 65 39.54 2.35 42.46
C SER A 65 38.69 1.13 42.11
N ASN A 66 37.59 0.94 42.84
CA ASN A 66 36.58 -0.11 42.64
C ASN A 66 36.21 -0.19 41.15
N VAL A 67 36.72 -1.21 40.46
CA VAL A 67 36.76 -1.28 38.99
C VAL A 67 35.35 -1.20 38.40
N ASP A 68 34.37 -1.79 39.07
CA ASP A 68 32.97 -1.78 38.63
C ASP A 68 32.34 -0.38 38.68
N GLU A 69 32.58 0.39 39.75
CA GLU A 69 32.10 1.78 39.86
C GLU A 69 32.81 2.70 38.85
N ALA A 70 34.10 2.46 38.59
CA ALA A 70 34.86 3.19 37.58
C ALA A 70 34.35 2.90 36.16
N ILE A 71 34.01 1.65 35.86
CA ILE A 71 33.41 1.24 34.58
C ILE A 71 32.02 1.88 34.41
N GLU A 72 31.15 1.84 35.43
CA GLU A 72 29.83 2.47 35.35
C GLU A 72 29.94 4.00 35.13
N LYS A 73 30.91 4.66 35.78
CA LYS A 73 31.16 6.08 35.58
C LYS A 73 31.69 6.38 34.18
N ALA A 74 32.66 5.60 33.70
CA ALA A 74 33.21 5.74 32.36
C ALA A 74 32.15 5.49 31.26
N GLN A 75 31.26 4.52 31.45
CA GLN A 75 30.14 4.27 30.54
C GLN A 75 29.17 5.45 30.47
N LYS A 76 28.82 6.05 31.63
CA LYS A 76 27.97 7.24 31.67
C LYS A 76 28.63 8.43 30.98
N GLU A 77 29.90 8.68 31.28
CA GLU A 77 30.68 9.75 30.64
C GLU A 77 30.81 9.55 29.13
N LEU A 78 31.01 8.32 28.66
CA LEU A 78 31.04 7.99 27.23
C LEU A 78 29.67 8.25 26.58
N LEU A 79 28.57 7.81 27.21
CA LEU A 79 27.22 8.04 26.67
C LEU A 79 26.90 9.53 26.62
N GLU A 80 27.26 10.30 27.64
CA GLU A 80 27.13 11.75 27.66
C GLU A 80 27.95 12.40 26.53
N ALA A 81 29.23 12.04 26.41
CA ALA A 81 30.11 12.54 25.35
C ALA A 81 29.59 12.19 23.94
N LYS A 82 29.10 10.97 23.74
CA LYS A 82 28.51 10.53 22.48
C LYS A 82 27.26 11.34 22.14
N SER A 83 26.36 11.53 23.12
CA SER A 83 25.15 12.33 22.91
C SER A 83 25.48 13.79 22.57
N LEU A 84 26.47 14.39 23.23
CA LEU A 84 26.94 15.75 22.95
C LEU A 84 27.59 15.85 21.57
N TYR A 85 28.38 14.86 21.18
CA TYR A 85 28.97 14.79 19.84
C TYR A 85 27.89 14.68 18.75
N GLU A 86 26.91 13.81 18.93
CA GLU A 86 25.80 13.66 17.98
C GLU A 86 24.97 14.95 17.86
N VAL A 87 24.66 15.60 18.99
CA VAL A 87 23.93 16.88 18.99
C VAL A 87 24.73 17.98 18.31
N THR A 88 26.03 18.10 18.62
CA THR A 88 26.88 19.13 18.00
C THR A 88 27.08 18.88 16.51
N LYS A 89 27.30 17.64 16.09
CA LYS A 89 27.36 17.22 14.68
C LYS A 89 26.06 17.53 13.94
N ASN A 90 24.92 17.21 14.54
CA ASN A 90 23.61 17.51 13.94
C ASN A 90 23.38 19.02 13.85
N ALA A 91 23.79 19.80 14.86
CA ALA A 91 23.68 21.25 14.84
C ALA A 91 24.57 21.90 13.78
N THR A 92 25.83 21.44 13.63
CA THR A 92 26.73 21.95 12.60
C THR A 92 26.26 21.57 11.20
N GLN A 93 25.78 20.33 11.00
CA GLN A 93 25.19 19.90 9.74
C GLN A 93 23.95 20.71 9.40
N MET A 94 23.06 20.96 10.37
CA MET A 94 21.88 21.79 10.18
C MET A 94 22.28 23.21 9.76
N LEU A 95 23.27 23.81 10.41
CA LEU A 95 23.75 25.14 10.05
C LEU A 95 24.35 25.18 8.63
N LEU A 96 25.18 24.19 8.28
CA LEU A 96 25.77 24.06 6.94
C LEU A 96 24.73 23.88 5.83
N MET A 97 23.57 23.27 6.12
CA MET A 97 22.50 23.10 5.15
C MET A 97 21.55 24.30 5.10
N THR A 98 21.17 24.84 6.27
CA THR A 98 20.14 25.88 6.39
C THR A 98 20.61 27.25 5.94
N ASP A 99 21.83 27.65 6.31
CA ASP A 99 22.36 28.98 5.99
C ASP A 99 22.50 29.22 4.47
N PRO A 100 23.10 28.32 3.68
CA PRO A 100 23.09 28.43 2.22
C PRO A 100 21.67 28.34 1.62
N SER A 101 20.78 27.53 2.19
CA SER A 101 19.38 27.42 1.71
C SER A 101 18.60 28.72 1.90
N VAL A 102 18.69 29.33 3.08
CA VAL A 102 18.04 30.62 3.39
C VAL A 102 18.63 31.73 2.54
N ARG A 103 19.97 31.76 2.37
CA ARG A 103 20.62 32.74 1.49
C ARG A 103 20.24 32.56 0.02
N ALA A 104 20.17 31.32 -0.46
CA ALA A 104 19.76 31.03 -1.83
C ALA A 104 18.35 31.58 -2.13
N VAL A 105 17.41 31.47 -1.18
CA VAL A 105 16.03 31.93 -1.36
C VAL A 105 15.85 33.43 -1.11
N HIS A 106 16.52 34.00 -0.10
CA HIS A 106 16.17 35.33 0.43
C HIS A 106 17.25 36.41 0.30
N SER A 107 18.50 36.08 -0.05
CA SER A 107 19.56 37.08 -0.13
C SER A 107 19.63 37.76 -1.51
N SER A 108 19.88 39.07 -1.53
CA SER A 108 20.07 39.85 -2.76
C SER A 108 21.46 39.68 -3.38
N SER A 109 22.41 39.07 -2.65
CA SER A 109 23.80 38.83 -3.05
C SER A 109 24.06 37.32 -3.16
N VAL A 110 23.44 36.69 -4.15
CA VAL A 110 23.51 35.23 -4.35
C VAL A 110 24.82 34.85 -5.03
N THR A 111 25.64 34.04 -4.36
CA THR A 111 26.85 33.44 -4.96
C THR A 111 26.46 32.48 -6.10
N PRO A 112 27.36 32.20 -7.08
CA PRO A 112 27.05 31.27 -8.16
C PRO A 112 26.65 29.86 -7.67
N ALA A 113 27.21 29.41 -6.55
CA ALA A 113 26.87 28.15 -5.90
C ALA A 113 25.43 28.18 -5.32
N GLU A 114 25.08 29.24 -4.59
CA GLU A 114 23.72 29.41 -4.04
C GLU A 114 22.64 29.52 -5.14
N ARG A 115 22.98 30.08 -6.31
CA ARG A 115 22.06 30.14 -7.45
C ARG A 115 21.78 28.75 -8.04
N LYS A 116 22.79 27.88 -8.08
CA LYS A 116 22.60 26.46 -8.46
C LYS A 116 21.77 25.72 -7.42
N LEU A 117 22.01 25.97 -6.12
CA LEU A 117 21.24 25.39 -5.02
C LEU A 117 19.75 25.75 -5.10
N LEU A 118 19.39 26.97 -5.48
CA LEU A 118 17.99 27.39 -5.61
C LEU A 118 17.18 26.51 -6.58
N HIS A 119 17.77 26.10 -7.71
CA HIS A 119 17.11 25.22 -8.66
C HIS A 119 16.85 23.83 -8.08
N LEU A 120 17.84 23.26 -7.38
CA LEU A 120 17.73 21.98 -6.70
C LEU A 120 16.69 22.02 -5.57
N LEU A 121 16.66 23.13 -4.82
CA LEU A 121 15.71 23.35 -3.73
C LEU A 121 14.27 23.43 -4.26
N ASN A 122 14.03 24.18 -5.34
CA ASN A 122 12.71 24.24 -5.96
C ASN A 122 12.24 22.86 -6.45
N ARG A 123 13.14 22.09 -7.08
CA ARG A 123 12.84 20.73 -7.50
C ARG A 123 12.52 19.81 -6.32
N ARG A 124 13.32 19.85 -5.26
CA ARG A 124 13.06 19.10 -4.03
C ARG A 124 11.67 19.45 -3.48
N ASP A 125 11.31 20.73 -3.46
CA ASP A 125 10.04 21.18 -2.91
C ASP A 125 8.86 20.69 -3.77
N ILE A 126 8.96 20.76 -5.10
CA ILE A 126 7.96 20.20 -6.02
C ILE A 126 7.82 18.68 -5.79
N LEU A 127 8.94 17.94 -5.75
CA LEU A 127 8.92 16.49 -5.50
C LEU A 127 8.33 16.15 -4.13
N SER A 128 8.63 16.95 -3.11
CA SER A 128 8.11 16.77 -1.75
C SER A 128 6.59 17.01 -1.71
N MET A 129 6.10 18.03 -2.42
CA MET A 129 4.66 18.27 -2.57
C MET A 129 3.97 17.10 -3.26
N VAL A 130 4.53 16.60 -4.36
CA VAL A 130 3.99 15.45 -5.09
C VAL A 130 3.97 14.21 -4.21
N HIS A 131 5.07 13.92 -3.52
CA HIS A 131 5.16 12.80 -2.59
C HIS A 131 4.07 12.90 -1.51
N GLN A 132 3.87 14.08 -0.93
CA GLN A 132 2.81 14.29 0.07
C GLN A 132 1.41 14.05 -0.52
N THR A 133 1.15 14.51 -1.74
CA THR A 133 -0.15 14.26 -2.40
C THR A 133 -0.38 12.78 -2.69
N LEU A 134 0.66 12.07 -3.12
CA LEU A 134 0.62 10.64 -3.38
C LEU A 134 0.37 9.87 -2.09
N GLU A 135 1.09 10.18 -1.01
CA GLU A 135 0.88 9.55 0.30
C GLU A 135 -0.52 9.84 0.85
N ASN A 136 -1.04 11.06 0.69
CA ASN A 136 -2.42 11.37 1.07
C ASN A 136 -3.43 10.53 0.25
N SER A 137 -3.22 10.38 -1.06
CA SER A 137 -4.07 9.55 -1.91
C SER A 137 -4.00 8.06 -1.52
N ARG A 138 -2.80 7.58 -1.19
CA ARG A 138 -2.56 6.23 -0.70
C ARG A 138 -3.29 5.98 0.62
N LEU A 139 -3.17 6.90 1.58
CA LEU A 139 -3.87 6.81 2.86
C LEU A 139 -5.38 6.83 2.67
N SER A 140 -5.90 7.64 1.73
CA SER A 140 -7.32 7.63 1.39
C SER A 140 -7.76 6.28 0.80
N CYS A 141 -6.96 5.70 -0.09
CA CYS A 141 -7.24 4.39 -0.70
C CYS A 141 -7.25 3.27 0.35
N ILE A 142 -6.28 3.27 1.27
CA ILE A 142 -6.22 2.32 2.39
C ILE A 142 -7.45 2.45 3.28
N LYS A 143 -7.89 3.67 3.59
CA LYS A 143 -9.13 3.89 4.36
C LYS A 143 -10.34 3.34 3.64
N SER A 144 -10.52 3.67 2.35
CA SER A 144 -11.66 3.14 1.58
C SER A 144 -11.64 1.61 1.46
N LEU A 145 -10.46 1.00 1.38
CA LEU A 145 -10.32 -0.45 1.37
C LEU A 145 -10.73 -1.04 2.72
N SER A 146 -10.25 -0.45 3.82
CA SER A 146 -10.62 -0.88 5.17
C SER A 146 -12.12 -0.73 5.43
N ASP A 147 -12.73 0.37 4.98
CA ASP A 147 -14.18 0.59 5.13
C ASP A 147 -14.97 -0.46 4.34
N ALA A 148 -14.55 -0.77 3.11
CA ALA A 148 -15.16 -1.81 2.28
C ALA A 148 -14.98 -3.22 2.87
N GLU A 149 -13.84 -3.51 3.50
CA GLU A 149 -13.61 -4.77 4.21
C GLU A 149 -14.55 -4.93 5.40
N VAL A 150 -14.76 -3.86 6.19
CA VAL A 150 -15.72 -3.86 7.30
C VAL A 150 -17.15 -4.07 6.78
N GLU A 151 -17.55 -3.35 5.73
CA GLU A 151 -18.85 -3.52 5.11
C GLU A 151 -19.06 -4.95 4.61
N ASN A 152 -18.05 -5.57 3.99
CA ASN A 152 -18.11 -6.94 3.53
C ASN A 152 -18.31 -7.93 4.69
N ILE A 153 -17.59 -7.75 5.81
CA ILE A 153 -17.78 -8.57 7.01
C ILE A 153 -19.22 -8.44 7.54
N GLU A 154 -19.77 -7.23 7.59
CA GLU A 154 -21.15 -7.01 8.00
C GLU A 154 -22.16 -7.67 7.05
N LEU A 155 -21.94 -7.58 5.74
CA LEU A 155 -22.78 -8.22 4.72
C LEU A 155 -22.72 -9.75 4.81
N ILE A 156 -21.55 -10.33 5.04
CA ILE A 156 -21.39 -11.77 5.25
C ILE A 156 -22.17 -12.21 6.51
N ALA A 157 -22.11 -11.44 7.60
CA ALA A 157 -22.86 -11.73 8.81
C ALA A 157 -24.39 -11.70 8.56
N LYS A 158 -24.87 -10.67 7.86
CA LYS A 158 -26.30 -10.55 7.46
C LYS A 158 -26.73 -11.67 6.52
N ASN A 159 -25.91 -12.03 5.54
CA ASN A 159 -26.19 -13.15 4.64
C ASN A 159 -26.30 -14.46 5.42
N ARG A 160 -25.41 -14.69 6.39
CA ARG A 160 -25.49 -15.86 7.25
C ARG A 160 -26.78 -15.90 8.07
N GLU A 161 -27.20 -14.77 8.64
CA GLU A 161 -28.45 -14.66 9.38
C GLU A 161 -29.67 -14.91 8.49
N LEU A 162 -29.70 -14.32 7.29
CA LEU A 162 -30.76 -14.55 6.31
C LEU A 162 -30.82 -16.02 5.87
N VAL A 163 -29.69 -16.63 5.54
CA VAL A 163 -29.62 -18.06 5.18
C VAL A 163 -30.11 -18.92 6.35
N GLN A 164 -29.76 -18.60 7.59
CA GLN A 164 -30.29 -19.29 8.75
C GLN A 164 -31.82 -19.15 8.85
N SER A 165 -32.36 -17.94 8.67
CA SER A 165 -33.81 -17.72 8.69
C SER A 165 -34.55 -18.47 7.57
N VAL A 166 -33.95 -18.57 6.38
CA VAL A 166 -34.50 -19.36 5.27
C VAL A 166 -34.46 -20.84 5.60
N LEU A 167 -33.37 -21.34 6.18
CA LEU A 167 -33.28 -22.74 6.62
C LEU A 167 -34.32 -23.06 7.70
N GLU A 168 -34.57 -22.15 8.64
CA GLU A 168 -35.62 -22.27 9.66
C GLU A 168 -37.01 -22.31 9.01
N LEU A 169 -37.32 -21.38 8.09
CA LEU A 169 -38.59 -21.37 7.35
C LEU A 169 -38.80 -22.64 6.51
N VAL A 170 -37.75 -23.12 5.83
CA VAL A 170 -37.78 -24.38 5.06
C VAL A 170 -37.93 -25.59 5.99
N HIS A 171 -37.35 -25.54 7.20
CA HIS A 171 -37.55 -26.56 8.21
C HIS A 171 -39.00 -26.57 8.71
N ASP A 172 -39.58 -25.39 8.95
CA ASP A 172 -40.97 -25.18 9.38
C ASP A 172 -41.99 -25.46 8.26
N GLU A 173 -41.59 -25.47 6.99
CA GLU A 173 -42.40 -25.99 5.88
C GLU A 173 -42.37 -27.53 5.76
N LYS A 174 -41.49 -28.26 6.44
CA LYS A 174 -41.55 -29.74 6.44
C LYS A 174 -42.71 -30.32 7.29
N PRO A 175 -43.09 -29.79 8.47
CA PRO A 175 -44.11 -30.40 9.33
C PRO A 175 -45.53 -30.42 8.75
N TRP A 176 -45.93 -29.51 7.86
CA TRP A 176 -47.28 -29.59 7.26
C TRP A 176 -47.49 -30.88 6.43
N ARG A 177 -46.41 -31.49 5.93
CA ARG A 177 -46.44 -32.80 5.25
C ARG A 177 -46.77 -33.95 6.21
N GLU A 178 -46.36 -33.81 7.46
CA GLU A 178 -46.63 -34.79 8.52
C GLU A 178 -48.04 -34.60 9.13
N GLU A 179 -48.55 -33.37 9.12
CA GLU A 179 -49.85 -32.98 9.70
C GLU A 179 -51.07 -33.28 8.81
N ILE A 180 -50.85 -33.56 7.51
CA ILE A 180 -51.91 -34.07 6.61
C ILE A 180 -52.26 -35.51 7.02
N THR A 181 -53.38 -35.65 7.74
CA THR A 181 -53.91 -36.92 8.24
C THR A 181 -54.79 -37.67 7.23
N ASP A 182 -55.15 -37.03 6.11
CA ASP A 182 -55.96 -37.65 5.05
C ASP A 182 -55.10 -38.41 4.02
N GLU A 183 -55.26 -39.73 3.97
CA GLU A 183 -54.51 -40.66 3.12
C GLU A 183 -54.67 -40.36 1.62
N LYS A 184 -55.86 -39.89 1.19
CA LYS A 184 -56.08 -39.51 -0.21
C LYS A 184 -55.25 -38.30 -0.61
N SER A 185 -55.20 -37.30 0.26
CA SER A 185 -54.44 -36.07 0.04
C SER A 185 -52.92 -36.34 -0.03
N ARG A 186 -52.39 -37.25 0.82
CA ARG A 186 -50.99 -37.72 0.74
C ARG A 186 -50.67 -38.39 -0.60
N SER A 187 -51.50 -39.33 -1.03
CA SER A 187 -51.28 -40.06 -2.28
C SER A 187 -51.36 -39.16 -3.53
N GLN A 188 -52.10 -38.05 -3.46
CA GLN A 188 -52.16 -37.05 -4.53
C GLN A 188 -50.90 -36.18 -4.57
N ILE A 189 -50.38 -35.79 -3.40
CA ILE A 189 -49.13 -35.01 -3.31
C ILE A 189 -47.95 -35.83 -3.84
N GLU A 190 -47.82 -37.09 -3.44
CA GLU A 190 -46.73 -37.98 -3.90
C GLU A 190 -46.78 -38.19 -5.43
N LYS A 191 -47.97 -38.35 -5.99
CA LYS A 191 -48.15 -38.43 -7.45
C LYS A 191 -47.72 -37.15 -8.15
N LEU A 192 -48.17 -35.99 -7.66
CA LEU A 192 -47.80 -34.69 -8.22
C LEU A 192 -46.30 -34.42 -8.12
N GLU A 193 -45.64 -34.87 -7.05
CA GLU A 193 -44.18 -34.78 -6.91
C GLU A 193 -43.45 -35.68 -7.90
N SER A 194 -43.90 -36.93 -8.08
CA SER A 194 -43.32 -37.81 -9.10
C SER A 194 -43.51 -37.26 -10.52
N GLU A 195 -44.64 -36.62 -10.80
CA GLU A 195 -44.90 -35.92 -12.05
C GLU A 195 -44.01 -34.67 -12.21
N LYS A 196 -43.78 -33.93 -11.13
CA LYS A 196 -42.86 -32.77 -11.12
C LYS A 196 -41.41 -33.19 -11.36
N GLU A 197 -40.93 -34.25 -10.71
CA GLU A 197 -39.56 -34.75 -10.91
C GLU A 197 -39.36 -35.27 -12.34
N THR A 198 -40.33 -36.01 -12.87
CA THR A 198 -40.25 -36.50 -14.26
C THR A 198 -40.30 -35.36 -15.28
N THR A 199 -41.08 -34.30 -15.03
CA THR A 199 -41.11 -33.11 -15.91
C THR A 199 -39.85 -32.26 -15.79
N LYS A 200 -39.29 -32.09 -14.58
CA LYS A 200 -38.00 -31.42 -14.35
C LYS A 200 -36.86 -32.17 -15.06
N ALA A 201 -36.79 -33.49 -14.90
CA ALA A 201 -35.79 -34.32 -15.58
C ALA A 201 -35.89 -34.20 -17.11
N ARG A 202 -37.12 -34.18 -17.66
CA ARG A 202 -37.34 -33.94 -19.10
C ARG A 202 -36.88 -32.55 -19.54
N TYR A 203 -37.16 -31.52 -18.75
CA TYR A 203 -36.73 -30.15 -19.02
C TYR A 203 -35.20 -30.03 -19.04
N VAL A 204 -34.51 -30.55 -18.02
CA VAL A 204 -33.04 -30.55 -17.95
C VAL A 204 -32.43 -31.31 -19.13
N THR A 205 -33.00 -32.46 -19.48
CA THR A 205 -32.55 -33.22 -20.65
C THR A 205 -32.71 -32.42 -21.93
N MET A 206 -33.86 -31.74 -22.12
CA MET A 206 -34.11 -30.89 -23.27
C MET A 206 -33.18 -29.66 -23.32
N LYS A 207 -32.94 -29.00 -22.18
CA LYS A 207 -32.03 -27.85 -22.07
C LYS A 207 -30.61 -28.24 -22.46
N ARG A 208 -30.11 -29.37 -21.94
CA ARG A 208 -28.79 -29.91 -22.30
C ARG A 208 -28.66 -30.25 -23.79
N ILE A 209 -29.70 -30.84 -24.38
CA ILE A 209 -29.73 -31.14 -25.82
C ILE A 209 -29.67 -29.84 -26.62
N ILE A 210 -30.48 -28.83 -26.27
CA ILE A 210 -30.51 -27.55 -26.99
C ILE A 210 -29.18 -26.81 -26.84
N SER A 211 -28.62 -26.73 -25.63
CA SER A 211 -27.30 -26.14 -25.38
C SER A 211 -26.20 -26.82 -26.21
N ALA A 212 -26.17 -28.16 -26.23
CA ALA A 212 -25.24 -28.92 -27.05
C ALA A 212 -25.41 -28.65 -28.56
N ILE A 213 -26.65 -28.51 -29.05
CA ILE A 213 -26.93 -28.16 -30.45
C ILE A 213 -26.42 -26.76 -30.78
N ILE A 214 -26.65 -25.77 -29.92
CA ILE A 214 -26.22 -24.39 -30.14
C ILE A 214 -24.70 -24.30 -30.17
N VAL A 215 -24.02 -24.91 -29.19
CA VAL A 215 -22.55 -24.96 -29.15
C VAL A 215 -21.98 -25.70 -30.37
N ALA A 216 -22.57 -26.82 -30.77
CA ALA A 216 -22.13 -27.59 -31.94
C ALA A 216 -22.44 -26.92 -33.29
N SER A 217 -23.42 -26.00 -33.34
CA SER A 217 -23.80 -25.30 -34.57
C SER A 217 -22.77 -24.27 -35.05
N GLY A 218 -21.82 -23.90 -34.19
CA GLY A 218 -20.79 -22.91 -34.52
C GLY A 218 -21.32 -21.47 -34.65
N VAL A 219 -22.57 -21.22 -34.24
CA VAL A 219 -23.12 -19.86 -34.09
C VAL A 219 -22.41 -19.15 -32.94
N ASP A 220 -22.11 -17.86 -33.10
CA ASP A 220 -21.47 -17.03 -32.07
C ASP A 220 -22.47 -16.68 -30.95
N TRP A 221 -22.77 -17.69 -30.13
CA TRP A 221 -23.73 -17.63 -29.04
C TRP A 221 -23.26 -16.73 -27.89
N ALA A 222 -21.97 -16.40 -27.80
CA ALA A 222 -21.40 -15.53 -26.76
C ALA A 222 -21.70 -14.04 -27.01
N ALA A 223 -22.04 -13.66 -28.24
CA ALA A 223 -22.35 -12.29 -28.63
C ALA A 223 -23.86 -11.96 -28.55
N ASP A 224 -24.74 -12.97 -28.43
CA ASP A 224 -26.19 -12.82 -28.31
C ASP A 224 -26.66 -13.22 -26.91
N GLU A 225 -27.14 -12.24 -26.15
CA GLU A 225 -27.65 -12.38 -24.78
C GLU A 225 -28.68 -13.52 -24.63
N ARG A 226 -29.49 -13.76 -25.68
CA ARG A 226 -30.53 -14.80 -25.65
C ARG A 226 -29.96 -16.21 -25.79
N LEU A 227 -28.83 -16.34 -26.50
CA LEU A 227 -28.15 -17.61 -26.70
C LEU A 227 -27.21 -17.89 -25.53
N THR A 228 -26.59 -16.85 -24.94
CA THR A 228 -25.82 -17.00 -23.70
C THR A 228 -26.69 -17.52 -22.56
N GLU A 229 -27.87 -16.95 -22.34
CA GLU A 229 -28.82 -17.40 -21.30
C GLU A 229 -29.26 -18.87 -21.51
N LEU A 230 -29.41 -19.29 -22.76
CA LEU A 230 -29.86 -20.64 -23.08
C LEU A 230 -28.74 -21.70 -22.93
N VAL A 231 -27.48 -21.29 -23.12
CA VAL A 231 -26.29 -22.14 -23.08
C VAL A 231 -25.65 -22.20 -21.70
N LEU A 232 -25.64 -21.07 -20.97
CA LEU A 232 -25.16 -21.01 -19.59
C LEU A 232 -26.18 -21.69 -18.68
N ASP A 233 -25.72 -22.74 -17.99
CA ASP A 233 -26.47 -23.33 -16.90
C ASP A 233 -26.24 -22.47 -15.65
N ASP A 234 -27.17 -21.56 -15.38
CA ASP A 234 -27.37 -21.02 -14.03
C ASP A 234 -28.05 -22.09 -13.16
N GLU A 235 -27.41 -23.25 -13.03
CA GLU A 235 -27.70 -24.20 -11.96
C GLU A 235 -26.85 -23.81 -10.74
N GLU A 236 -27.27 -22.77 -10.03
CA GLU A 236 -27.06 -22.75 -8.59
C GLU A 236 -28.02 -23.77 -7.99
N ASP A 237 -27.49 -24.98 -7.75
CA ASP A 237 -28.08 -25.93 -6.81
C ASP A 237 -28.10 -25.27 -5.41
N HIS A 238 -29.19 -24.57 -5.11
CA HIS A 238 -29.60 -24.19 -3.76
C HIS A 238 -30.98 -24.79 -3.43
#